data_AF-A0A356QLA0-F1
#
_entry.id   AF-A0A356QLA0-F1
#
_cell.length_a   1.000
_cell.length_b   1.000
_cell.length_c   1.000
_cell.angle_alpha   90.00
_cell.angle_beta   90.00
_cell.angle_gamma   90.00
#
_symmetry.space_group_name_H-M   'P 1'
#
loop_
_entity.id
_entity.type
_entity.pdbx_description
1 polymer ?
#
loop_
_entity_poly.entity_id
_entity_poly.type
_entity_poly.pdbx_seq_one_letter_code
_entity_poly.pdbx_strand_id
1 'polypeptide(L)'
;TREQLREVKLLLDNHGYSEARLQSAVRNQTNKDIAASIIGYIRRAALGEPLIPFEQRVAGAMDRILTQHNWTPNQRKWLERLAKQLVHEVIIDRTFVNHRFADDGGAKQMNKVLGEQLDTVLEELNEAMWPQQSA
;
A
#
# COMPACT_ATOMS: atom_id res chain seq x y z
N THR A 1 3.22 7.21 13.47
CA THR A 1 3.81 7.66 12.18
C THR A 1 4.22 6.44 11.36
N ARG A 2 4.53 6.59 10.06
CA ARG A 2 4.88 5.45 9.18
C ARG A 2 6.15 4.72 9.62
N GLU A 3 7.12 5.45 10.17
CA GLU A 3 8.34 4.89 10.76
C GLU A 3 8.02 3.97 11.94
N GLN A 4 7.11 4.39 12.84
CA GLN A 4 6.67 3.56 13.96
C GLN A 4 6.00 2.25 13.49
N LEU A 5 5.27 2.26 12.36
CA LEU A 5 4.67 1.03 11.83
C LEU A 5 5.72 0.08 11.22
N ARG A 6 6.77 0.62 10.59
CA ARG A 6 7.94 -0.17 10.15
C ARG A 6 8.65 -0.80 11.35
N GLU A 7 8.89 -0.03 12.41
CA GLU A 7 9.51 -0.52 13.64
C GLU A 7 8.68 -1.61 14.30
N VAL A 8 7.36 -1.42 14.39
CA VAL A 8 6.47 -2.44 14.96
C VAL A 8 6.46 -3.72 14.11
N LYS A 9 6.45 -3.63 12.77
CA LYS A 9 6.58 -4.81 11.91
C LYS A 9 7.89 -5.56 12.21
N LEU A 10 9.00 -4.84 12.26
CA LEU A 10 10.32 -5.42 12.48
C LEU A 10 10.43 -6.05 13.88
N LEU A 11 9.81 -5.43 14.89
CA LEU A 11 9.72 -5.97 16.24
C LEU A 11 8.87 -7.26 16.29
N LEU A 12 7.71 -7.28 15.62
CA LEU A 12 6.86 -8.47 15.54
C LEU A 12 7.59 -9.64 14.84
N ASP A 13 8.28 -9.37 13.73
CA ASP A 13 9.09 -10.36 13.03
C ASP A 13 10.22 -10.90 13.93
N ASN A 14 10.91 -10.02 14.65
CA ASN A 14 11.97 -10.41 15.61
C ASN A 14 11.44 -11.27 16.77
N HIS A 15 10.19 -11.07 17.19
CA HIS A 15 9.53 -11.90 18.21
C HIS A 15 8.87 -13.18 17.65
N GLY A 16 9.08 -13.48 16.36
CA GLY A 16 8.58 -14.71 15.74
C GLY A 16 7.11 -14.63 15.28
N TYR A 17 6.52 -13.44 15.26
CA TYR A 17 5.19 -13.17 14.73
C TYR A 17 5.28 -12.74 13.26
N SER A 18 5.67 -13.67 12.39
CA SER A 18 5.74 -13.42 10.96
C SER A 18 4.36 -13.15 10.36
N GLU A 19 4.33 -12.44 9.23
CA GLU A 19 3.10 -12.12 8.49
C GLU A 19 2.24 -13.34 8.21
N ALA A 20 2.86 -14.45 7.79
CA ALA A 20 2.18 -15.72 7.54
C ALA A 20 1.54 -16.31 8.82
N ARG A 21 2.21 -16.19 9.98
CA ARG A 21 1.66 -16.66 11.26
C ARG A 21 0.49 -15.80 11.72
N LEU A 22 0.59 -14.48 11.53
CA LEU A 22 -0.50 -13.55 11.84
C LEU A 22 -1.72 -13.79 10.95
N GLN A 23 -1.53 -13.97 9.65
CA GLN A 23 -2.60 -14.34 8.73
C GLN A 23 -3.27 -15.67 9.13
N SER A 24 -2.48 -16.70 9.45
CA SER A 24 -3.02 -17.99 9.90
C SER A 24 -3.81 -17.88 11.22
N ALA A 25 -3.28 -17.16 12.21
CA ALA A 25 -3.96 -16.95 13.48
C ALA A 25 -5.31 -16.23 13.31
N VAL A 26 -5.36 -15.21 12.44
CA VAL A 26 -6.59 -14.46 12.18
C VAL A 26 -7.59 -15.27 11.36
N ARG A 27 -7.13 -16.03 10.36
CA ARG A 27 -7.99 -16.94 9.61
C ARG A 27 -8.70 -17.91 10.55
N ASN A 28 -7.96 -18.47 11.52
CA ASN A 28 -8.52 -19.36 12.55
C ASN A 28 -9.48 -18.65 13.50
N GLN A 29 -9.24 -17.37 13.83
CA GLN A 29 -10.10 -16.61 14.75
C GLN A 29 -11.36 -16.05 14.09
N THR A 30 -11.30 -15.70 12.80
CA THR A 30 -12.38 -14.97 12.10
C THR A 30 -13.13 -15.81 11.06
N ASN A 31 -12.66 -17.01 10.74
CA ASN A 31 -13.15 -17.86 9.65
C ASN A 31 -13.19 -17.15 8.28
N LYS A 32 -12.44 -16.05 8.13
CA LYS A 32 -12.32 -15.29 6.89
C LYS A 32 -10.85 -15.27 6.48
N ASP A 33 -10.60 -15.58 5.22
CA ASP A 33 -9.27 -15.47 4.64
C ASP A 33 -9.00 -14.01 4.30
N ILE A 34 -8.47 -13.28 5.28
CA ILE A 34 -8.21 -11.85 5.13
C ILE A 34 -6.71 -11.70 5.05
N ALA A 35 -6.19 -11.55 3.82
CA ALA A 35 -4.84 -11.08 3.54
C ALA A 35 -4.71 -9.57 3.89
N ALA A 36 -5.08 -9.19 5.11
CA ALA A 36 -4.67 -7.90 5.63
C ALA A 36 -3.18 -7.99 5.93
N SER A 37 -2.43 -6.99 5.49
CA SER A 37 -1.04 -6.85 5.90
C SER A 37 -0.95 -6.69 7.43
N ILE A 38 0.23 -6.98 8.00
CA ILE A 38 0.50 -6.75 9.44
C ILE A 38 0.04 -5.35 9.89
N ILE A 39 0.19 -4.34 9.02
CA ILE A 39 -0.26 -2.96 9.29
C ILE A 39 -1.78 -2.87 9.42
N GLY A 40 -2.55 -3.54 8.56
CA GLY A 40 -4.02 -3.58 8.67
C GLY A 40 -4.48 -4.19 10.00
N TYR A 41 -3.75 -5.19 10.52
CA TYR A 41 -4.04 -5.76 11.84
C TYR A 41 -3.70 -4.80 12.98
N ILE A 42 -2.52 -4.18 12.95
CA ILE A 42 -2.13 -3.19 13.96
C ILE A 42 -3.13 -2.04 14.00
N ARG A 43 -3.54 -1.51 12.84
CA ARG A 43 -4.51 -0.41 12.77
C ARG A 43 -5.91 -0.82 13.23
N ARG A 44 -6.37 -2.04 12.94
CA ARG A 44 -7.61 -2.54 13.54
C ARG A 44 -7.51 -2.64 15.07
N ALA A 45 -6.42 -3.20 15.58
CA ALA A 45 -6.25 -3.41 17.02
C ALA A 45 -6.05 -2.09 17.78
N ALA A 46 -5.36 -1.12 17.17
CA ALA A 46 -5.05 0.17 17.79
C ALA A 46 -6.12 1.25 17.55
N LEU A 47 -6.79 1.23 16.40
CA LEU A 47 -7.68 2.30 15.92
C LEU A 47 -9.11 1.84 15.60
N GLY A 48 -9.42 0.55 15.72
CA GLY A 48 -10.77 0.02 15.42
C GLY A 48 -11.13 -0.02 13.93
N GLU A 49 -10.15 0.14 13.03
CA GLU A 49 -10.40 0.16 11.58
C GLU A 49 -11.03 -1.15 11.06
N PRO A 50 -11.97 -1.08 10.10
CA PRO A 50 -12.55 -2.26 9.50
C PRO A 50 -11.48 -3.10 8.79
N LEU A 51 -11.61 -4.43 8.94
CA LEU A 51 -10.69 -5.38 8.34
C LEU A 51 -11.01 -5.57 6.86
N ILE A 52 -10.54 -4.64 6.04
CA ILE A 52 -10.64 -4.66 4.58
C ILE A 52 -9.38 -5.35 4.03
N PRO A 53 -9.50 -6.35 3.12
CA PRO A 53 -8.36 -6.95 2.42
C PRO A 53 -7.48 -5.89 1.76
N PHE A 54 -6.17 -6.06 1.82
CA PHE A 54 -5.24 -5.03 1.34
C PHE A 54 -5.40 -4.76 -0.16
N GLU A 55 -5.62 -5.81 -0.96
CA GLU A 55 -5.96 -5.72 -2.38
C GLU A 55 -7.15 -4.80 -2.66
N GLN A 56 -8.20 -4.86 -1.84
CA GLN A 56 -9.38 -4.01 -2.00
C GLN A 56 -9.06 -2.55 -1.68
N ARG A 57 -8.16 -2.29 -0.72
CA ARG A 57 -7.67 -0.93 -0.42
C ARG A 57 -6.87 -0.37 -1.59
N VAL A 58 -5.97 -1.16 -2.16
CA VAL A 58 -5.18 -0.77 -3.34
C VAL A 58 -6.12 -0.49 -4.53
N ALA A 59 -7.08 -1.37 -4.79
CA ALA A 59 -8.03 -1.19 -5.88
C ALA A 59 -8.85 0.10 -5.74
N GLY A 60 -9.40 0.36 -4.56
CA GLY A 60 -10.16 1.59 -4.30
C GLY A 60 -9.30 2.86 -4.39
N ALA A 61 -8.06 2.81 -3.91
CA ALA A 61 -7.12 3.92 -4.02
C ALA A 61 -6.75 4.22 -5.48
N MET A 62 -6.48 3.18 -6.28
CA MET A 62 -6.15 3.33 -7.69
C MET A 62 -7.33 3.85 -8.52
N ASP A 63 -8.55 3.39 -8.25
CA ASP A 63 -9.76 3.90 -8.91
C ASP A 63 -9.93 5.41 -8.67
N ARG A 64 -9.70 5.86 -7.43
CA ARG A 64 -9.71 7.28 -7.09
C ARG A 64 -8.64 8.07 -7.86
N ILE A 65 -7.39 7.60 -7.91
CA ILE A 65 -6.33 8.26 -8.69
C ILE A 65 -6.70 8.36 -10.17
N LEU A 66 -7.21 7.27 -10.75
CA LEU A 66 -7.52 7.18 -12.18
C LEU A 66 -8.70 8.07 -12.59
N THR A 67 -9.58 8.40 -11.65
CA THR A 67 -10.78 9.24 -11.87
C THR A 67 -10.57 10.72 -11.52
N GLN A 68 -9.64 11.04 -10.60
CA GLN A 68 -9.41 12.42 -10.15
C GLN A 68 -8.57 13.27 -11.11
N HIS A 69 -7.79 12.63 -12.00
CA HIS A 69 -6.88 13.33 -12.90
C HIS A 69 -7.07 12.89 -14.37
N ASN A 70 -6.78 13.79 -15.30
CA ASN A 70 -6.83 13.49 -16.73
C ASN A 70 -5.52 12.84 -17.21
N TRP A 71 -5.39 11.54 -16.92
CA TRP A 71 -4.22 10.77 -17.33
C TRP A 71 -4.20 10.47 -18.83
N THR A 72 -3.05 10.69 -19.46
CA THR A 72 -2.77 10.18 -20.81
C THR A 72 -2.73 8.65 -20.83
N PRO A 73 -2.94 8.00 -22.00
CA PRO A 73 -2.87 6.55 -22.10
C PRO A 73 -1.54 5.95 -21.60
N ASN A 74 -0.42 6.66 -21.77
CA ASN A 74 0.87 6.21 -21.27
C ASN A 74 0.94 6.27 -19.74
N GLN A 75 0.47 7.37 -19.14
CA GLN A 75 0.42 7.52 -17.68
C GLN A 75 -0.47 6.45 -17.04
N ARG A 76 -1.65 6.17 -17.62
CA ARG A 76 -2.54 5.10 -17.15
C ARG A 76 -1.85 3.74 -17.13
N LYS A 77 -1.11 3.38 -18.18
CA LYS A 77 -0.35 2.12 -18.20
C LYS A 77 0.68 2.04 -17.08
N TRP A 78 1.37 3.15 -16.77
CA TRP A 78 2.32 3.18 -15.66
C TRP A 78 1.64 3.06 -14.30
N LEU A 79 0.48 3.70 -14.12
CA LEU A 79 -0.35 3.60 -12.92
C LEU A 79 -0.91 2.18 -12.72
N GLU A 80 -1.36 1.51 -13.79
CA GLU A 80 -1.80 0.11 -13.76
C GLU A 80 -0.65 -0.85 -13.40
N ARG A 81 0.56 -0.58 -13.93
CA ARG A 81 1.75 -1.35 -13.55
C ARG A 81 2.08 -1.14 -12.08
N LEU A 82 1.99 0.09 -11.58
CA LEU A 82 2.17 0.41 -10.17
C LEU A 82 1.16 -0.38 -9.32
N ALA A 83 -0.13 -0.30 -9.62
CA ALA A 83 -1.21 -1.01 -8.93
C ALA A 83 -0.93 -2.51 -8.74
N LYS A 84 -0.47 -3.19 -9.80
CA LYS A 84 -0.11 -4.61 -9.75
C LYS A 84 1.02 -4.93 -8.76
N GLN A 85 1.93 -3.99 -8.54
CA GLN A 85 3.03 -4.17 -7.58
C GLN A 85 2.62 -3.80 -6.16
N LEU A 86 1.75 -2.81 -5.99
CA LEU A 86 1.29 -2.37 -4.68
C LEU A 86 0.56 -3.47 -3.91
N VAL A 87 -0.12 -4.40 -4.58
CA VAL A 87 -0.80 -5.54 -3.93
C VAL A 87 0.14 -6.37 -3.05
N HIS A 88 1.42 -6.45 -3.40
CA HIS A 88 2.41 -7.26 -2.70
C HIS A 88 3.20 -6.47 -1.65
N GLU A 89 3.01 -5.15 -1.59
CA GLU A 89 3.90 -4.27 -0.84
C GLU A 89 3.11 -3.33 0.07
N VAL A 90 3.44 -3.39 1.36
CA VAL A 90 2.71 -2.68 2.41
C VAL A 90 3.11 -1.20 2.47
N ILE A 91 4.31 -0.86 1.97
CA ILE A 91 4.89 0.47 2.11
C ILE A 91 5.15 1.08 0.74
N ILE A 92 4.52 2.23 0.53
CA ILE A 92 4.43 2.87 -0.78
C ILE A 92 5.16 4.20 -0.67
N ASP A 93 6.44 4.16 -1.03
CA ASP A 93 7.36 5.29 -1.01
C ASP A 93 8.21 5.33 -2.29
N ARG A 94 8.93 6.44 -2.49
CA ARG A 94 9.75 6.65 -3.68
C ARG A 94 10.88 5.61 -3.81
N THR A 95 11.37 5.08 -2.69
CA THR A 95 12.41 4.03 -2.66
C THR A 95 11.87 2.72 -3.20
N PHE A 96 10.66 2.33 -2.78
CA PHE A 96 9.94 1.18 -3.33
C PHE A 96 9.79 1.32 -4.85
N VAL A 97 9.30 2.46 -5.34
CA VAL A 97 9.15 2.69 -6.79
C VAL A 97 10.49 2.58 -7.49
N ASN A 98 11.55 3.16 -6.91
CA ASN A 98 12.88 3.14 -7.51
C ASN A 98 13.43 1.73 -7.68
N HIS A 99 13.31 0.89 -6.65
CA HIS A 99 13.75 -0.49 -6.73
C HIS A 99 12.85 -1.31 -7.65
N ARG A 100 11.53 -1.18 -7.52
CA ARG A 100 10.60 -2.05 -8.24
C ARG A 100 10.57 -1.81 -9.74
N PHE A 101 10.85 -0.58 -10.16
CA PHE A 101 10.90 -0.17 -11.56
C PHE A 101 12.33 0.11 -12.03
N ALA A 102 13.35 -0.43 -11.37
CA ALA A 102 14.76 -0.17 -11.70
C ALA A 102 15.08 -0.45 -13.17
N ASP A 103 14.56 -1.55 -13.73
CA ASP A 103 14.73 -1.93 -15.14
C ASP A 103 14.09 -0.94 -16.11
N ASP A 104 13.11 -0.16 -15.64
CA ASP A 104 12.44 0.89 -16.41
C ASP A 104 12.98 2.30 -16.06
N GLY A 105 14.12 2.43 -15.37
CA GLY A 105 14.68 3.72 -14.98
C GLY A 105 14.16 4.28 -13.63
N GLY A 106 13.50 3.43 -12.85
CA GLY A 106 13.15 3.66 -11.45
C GLY A 106 12.15 4.80 -11.23
N ALA A 107 12.22 5.40 -10.04
CA ALA A 107 11.33 6.48 -9.64
C ALA A 107 11.54 7.73 -10.50
N LYS A 108 12.77 7.95 -10.98
CA LYS A 108 13.07 9.09 -11.86
C LYS A 108 12.31 8.99 -13.17
N GLN A 109 12.30 7.82 -13.82
CA GLN A 109 11.56 7.65 -15.07
C GLN A 109 10.06 7.70 -14.84
N MET A 110 9.55 7.06 -13.78
CA MET A 110 8.12 7.12 -13.44
C MET A 110 7.68 8.57 -13.17
N ASN A 111 8.46 9.36 -12.43
CA ASN A 111 8.17 10.76 -12.17
C ASN A 111 8.07 11.57 -13.45
N LYS A 112 9.02 11.37 -14.37
CA LYS A 112 9.01 12.02 -15.68
C LYS A 112 7.76 11.68 -16.49
N VAL A 113 7.37 10.39 -16.52
CA VAL A 113 6.16 9.94 -17.24
C VAL A 113 4.89 10.54 -16.64
N LEU A 114 4.84 10.66 -15.32
CA LEU A 114 3.73 11.26 -14.58
C LEU A 114 3.77 12.81 -14.58
N GLY A 115 4.71 13.45 -15.29
CA GLY A 115 4.78 14.92 -15.34
C GLY A 115 5.21 15.55 -14.02
N GLU A 116 6.18 14.94 -13.35
CA GLU A 116 6.69 15.35 -12.03
C GLU A 116 5.68 15.20 -10.88
N GLN A 117 4.62 14.40 -11.06
CA GLN A 117 3.55 14.19 -10.09
C GLN A 117 3.70 12.90 -9.24
N LEU A 118 4.83 12.19 -9.31
CA LEU A 118 4.96 10.90 -8.61
C LEU A 118 4.74 11.04 -7.11
N ASP A 119 5.32 12.05 -6.47
CA ASP A 119 5.20 12.22 -5.02
C ASP A 119 3.73 12.50 -4.62
N THR A 120 3.02 13.33 -5.38
CA THR A 120 1.58 13.58 -5.20
C THR A 120 0.76 12.31 -5.37
N VAL A 121 1.01 11.52 -6.42
CA VAL A 121 0.33 10.24 -6.64
C VAL A 121 0.56 9.28 -5.47
N LEU A 122 1.80 9.17 -4.98
CA LEU A 122 2.12 8.30 -3.83
C LEU A 122 1.45 8.80 -2.54
N GLU A 123 1.35 10.10 -2.34
CA GLU A 123 0.65 10.70 -1.21
C GLU A 123 -0.86 10.41 -1.27
N GLU A 124 -1.51 10.74 -2.39
CA GLU A 124 -2.94 10.49 -2.61
C GLU A 124 -3.29 9.00 -2.50
N LEU A 125 -2.44 8.10 -3.02
CA LEU A 125 -2.61 6.66 -2.86
C LEU A 125 -2.59 6.26 -1.38
N ASN A 126 -1.57 6.74 -0.64
CA ASN A 126 -1.44 6.46 0.78
C ASN A 126 -2.65 6.95 1.58
N GLU A 127 -3.14 8.16 1.31
CA GLU A 127 -4.34 8.70 1.93
C GLU A 127 -5.59 7.89 1.57
N ALA A 128 -5.73 7.47 0.32
CA ALA A 128 -6.88 6.71 -0.13
C ALA A 128 -6.92 5.28 0.46
N MET A 129 -5.76 4.63 0.64
CA MET A 129 -5.70 3.31 1.28
C MET A 129 -5.89 3.38 2.80
N TRP A 130 -5.44 4.47 3.42
CA TRP A 130 -5.44 4.68 4.86
C TRP A 130 -5.99 6.06 5.21
N PRO A 131 -7.28 6.33 4.92
CA PRO A 131 -7.88 7.61 5.23
C PRO A 131 -7.72 7.87 6.72
N GLN A 132 -7.12 9.02 7.08
CA GLN A 132 -7.11 9.46 8.46
C GLN A 132 -8.57 9.62 8.87
N GLN A 133 -9.03 8.78 9.79
CA GLN A 133 -10.34 8.94 10.38
C GLN A 133 -10.28 10.24 11.18
N SER A 134 -11.05 11.24 10.75
CA SER A 134 -11.41 12.36 11.62
C SER A 134 -11.94 11.76 12.91
N ALA A 135 -11.28 12.09 14.02
CA ALA A 135 -11.70 11.69 15.36
C ALA A 135 -13.12 12.19 15.68
#